data_AF-A0AAV4FS19-F1
#
_entry.id   AF-A0AAV4FS19-F1
#
_cell.length_a   1.000
_cell.length_b   1.000
_cell.length_c   1.000
_cell.angle_alpha   90.00
_cell.angle_beta   90.00
_cell.angle_gamma   90.00
#
_symmetry.space_group_name_H-M   'P 1'
#
loop_
_entity.id
_entity.type
_entity.pdbx_description
1 polymer ?
#
loop_
_entity_poly.entity_id
_entity_poly.type
_entity_poly.pdbx_seq_one_letter_code
_entity_poly.pdbx_strand_id
1 'polypeptide(L)'
;MKFHYGTHYSNAASVMHYLVRVEPFTTLHIQLQSGKFDVADRQFHTVPGSFSSLMDNPNDVKELIPEFFYFPEFLINFNGFDLGRLQITKEQVNDVKLPRWASTAEEFIHKHRQALVNTRPWKS
;
A
#
# COMPACT_ATOMS: atom_id res chain seq x y z
N MET A 1 18.67 -26.75 -2.01
CA MET A 1 17.25 -26.49 -2.31
C MET A 1 17.19 -25.22 -3.16
N LYS A 2 16.69 -25.28 -4.39
CA LYS A 2 16.53 -24.10 -5.26
C LYS A 2 15.14 -23.51 -5.02
N PHE A 3 15.06 -22.22 -4.75
CA PHE A 3 13.81 -21.46 -4.66
C PHE A 3 13.95 -20.18 -5.48
N HIS A 4 12.85 -19.74 -6.10
CA HIS A 4 12.84 -18.55 -6.96
C HIS A 4 12.65 -17.26 -6.16
N TYR A 5 11.96 -17.32 -5.02
CA TYR A 5 11.67 -16.16 -4.17
C TYR A 5 11.82 -16.54 -2.69
N GLY A 6 12.49 -15.68 -1.91
CA GLY A 6 12.65 -15.86 -0.46
C GLY A 6 11.49 -15.29 0.37
N THR A 7 10.48 -14.73 -0.30
CA THR A 7 9.35 -14.00 0.30
C THR A 7 8.03 -14.50 -0.31
N HIS A 8 6.94 -14.42 0.46
CA HIS A 8 5.61 -14.86 0.03
C HIS A 8 4.76 -13.66 -0.41
N TYR A 9 4.02 -13.83 -1.52
CA TYR A 9 3.22 -12.78 -2.17
C TYR A 9 2.08 -12.25 -1.28
N SER A 10 1.55 -13.10 -0.40
CA SER A 10 0.59 -12.74 0.63
C SER A 10 1.19 -13.07 2.00
N ASN A 11 1.36 -12.05 2.86
CA ASN A 11 1.78 -12.23 4.23
C ASN A 11 1.24 -11.10 5.11
N ALA A 12 1.15 -11.35 6.42
CA ALA A 12 0.55 -10.41 7.38
C ALA A 12 1.28 -9.06 7.42
N ALA A 13 2.61 -9.05 7.24
CA ALA A 13 3.39 -7.81 7.22
C ALA A 13 3.05 -6.94 5.99
N SER A 14 2.81 -7.54 4.83
CA SER A 14 2.35 -6.82 3.63
C SER A 14 0.97 -6.19 3.83
N VAL A 15 0.04 -6.92 4.45
CA VAL A 15 -1.31 -6.39 4.74
C VAL A 15 -1.21 -5.21 5.71
N MET A 16 -0.46 -5.36 6.80
CA MET A 16 -0.23 -4.28 7.77
C MET A 16 0.47 -3.07 7.13
N HIS A 17 1.42 -3.30 6.24
CA HIS A 17 2.11 -2.23 5.52
C HIS A 17 1.16 -1.38 4.66
N TYR A 18 0.23 -2.00 3.93
CA TYR A 18 -0.76 -1.25 3.15
C TYR A 18 -1.80 -0.57 4.05
N LEU A 19 -2.26 -1.25 5.10
CA LEU A 19 -3.33 -0.80 5.98
C LEU A 19 -2.83 0.00 7.20
N VAL A 20 -1.60 0.50 7.19
CA VAL A 20 -0.96 1.18 8.34
C VAL A 20 -1.76 2.38 8.87
N ARG A 21 -2.67 2.96 8.07
CA ARG A 21 -3.54 4.09 8.44
C ARG A 21 -4.90 3.68 9.05
N VAL A 22 -5.17 2.38 9.17
CA VAL A 22 -6.47 1.84 9.55
C VAL A 22 -6.30 0.92 10.76
N GLU A 23 -7.05 1.18 11.83
CA GLU A 23 -7.11 0.25 12.97
C GLU A 23 -7.90 -1.02 12.61
N PRO A 24 -7.53 -2.20 13.14
CA PRO A 24 -6.48 -2.45 14.13
C PRO A 24 -5.06 -2.62 13.53
N PHE A 25 -4.89 -2.45 12.21
CA PHE A 25 -3.62 -2.72 11.52
C PHE A 25 -2.52 -1.73 11.90
N THR A 26 -2.87 -0.48 12.21
CA THR A 26 -1.96 0.49 12.81
C THR A 26 -1.35 -0.05 14.10
N THR A 27 -2.18 -0.49 15.05
CA THR A 27 -1.72 -1.06 16.33
C THR A 27 -0.82 -2.28 16.10
N LEU A 28 -1.23 -3.20 15.21
CA LEU A 28 -0.47 -4.41 14.90
C LEU A 28 0.88 -4.08 14.24
N HIS A 29 0.91 -3.10 13.34
CA HIS A 29 2.15 -2.62 12.70
C HIS A 29 3.13 -2.07 13.74
N ILE A 30 2.65 -1.23 14.65
CA ILE A 30 3.46 -0.65 15.74
C ILE A 30 4.04 -1.76 16.62
N GLN A 31 3.23 -2.78 16.97
CA GLN A 31 3.71 -3.93 17.74
C GLN A 31 4.80 -4.71 16.99
N LEU A 32 4.61 -4.93 15.68
CA LEU A 32 5.61 -5.60 14.84
C LEU A 32 6.92 -4.80 14.73
N GLN A 33 6.83 -3.47 14.75
CA GLN A 33 7.97 -2.54 14.61
C GLN A 33 8.52 -2.05 15.96
N SER A 34 8.44 -2.89 16.99
CA SER A 34 9.01 -2.64 18.32
C SER A 34 8.50 -1.36 18.99
N GLY A 35 7.20 -1.09 18.86
CA GLY A 35 6.50 -0.03 19.58
C GLY A 35 6.48 1.33 18.87
N LYS A 36 6.82 1.41 17.58
CA LYS A 36 6.76 2.64 16.78
C LYS A 36 6.42 2.36 15.32
N PHE A 37 6.08 3.39 14.55
CA PHE A 37 5.98 3.26 13.10
C PHE A 37 7.33 2.93 12.46
N ASP A 38 7.29 2.41 11.23
CA ASP A 38 8.50 2.20 10.44
C ASP A 38 9.08 3.55 9.99
N VAL A 39 10.30 3.59 9.49
CA VAL A 39 10.87 4.81 8.90
C VAL A 39 10.03 5.25 7.70
N ALA A 40 9.80 6.55 7.59
CA ALA A 40 8.91 7.14 6.59
C ALA A 40 9.16 6.65 5.15
N ASP A 41 10.41 6.56 4.72
CA ASP A 41 10.81 6.15 3.36
C ASP A 41 10.47 4.69 3.03
N ARG A 42 10.23 3.84 4.04
CA ARG A 42 9.81 2.45 3.86
C ARG A 42 8.31 2.24 4.01
N GLN A 43 7.55 3.26 4.42
CA GLN A 43 6.12 3.13 4.59
C GLN A 43 5.39 3.27 3.25
N PHE A 44 4.18 2.72 3.19
CA PHE A 44 3.30 2.92 2.04
C PHE A 44 2.83 4.39 2.00
N HIS A 45 3.49 5.22 1.19
CA HIS A 45 3.19 6.66 1.11
C HIS A 45 2.88 7.15 -0.32
N THR A 46 3.04 6.29 -1.33
CA THR A 46 2.70 6.61 -2.73
C THR A 46 2.35 5.36 -3.51
N VAL A 47 1.25 5.39 -4.26
CA VAL A 47 0.89 4.25 -5.13
C VAL A 47 1.91 4.08 -6.27
N PRO A 48 2.25 5.12 -7.07
CA PRO A 48 3.26 4.96 -8.12
C PRO A 48 4.63 4.50 -7.59
N GLY A 49 5.12 5.09 -6.49
CA GLY A 49 6.43 4.71 -5.96
C GLY A 49 6.46 3.28 -5.44
N SER A 50 5.41 2.83 -4.74
CA SER A 50 5.32 1.43 -4.29
C SER A 50 5.23 0.45 -5.45
N PHE A 51 4.49 0.77 -6.51
CA PHE A 51 4.45 -0.06 -7.71
C PHE A 51 5.83 -0.14 -8.39
N SER A 52 6.52 0.99 -8.56
CA SER A 52 7.89 1.00 -9.11
C SER A 52 8.86 0.18 -8.25
N SER A 53 8.82 0.34 -6.92
CA SER A 53 9.69 -0.44 -6.01
C SER A 53 9.45 -1.95 -6.11
N LEU A 54 8.19 -2.38 -6.29
CA LEU A 54 7.85 -3.79 -6.50
C LEU A 54 8.41 -4.31 -7.84
N MET A 55 8.32 -3.51 -8.91
CA MET A 55 8.83 -3.89 -10.23
C MET A 55 10.37 -3.92 -10.28
N ASP A 56 11.04 -3.05 -9.52
CA ASP A 56 12.50 -2.94 -9.50
C ASP A 56 13.17 -3.95 -8.56
N ASN A 57 12.44 -4.47 -7.56
CA ASN A 57 12.95 -5.44 -6.60
C ASN A 57 12.40 -6.85 -6.89
N PRO A 58 13.16 -7.73 -7.55
CA PRO A 58 12.70 -9.08 -7.88
C PRO A 58 12.46 -9.96 -6.64
N ASN A 59 12.91 -9.56 -5.46
CA ASN A 59 12.62 -10.24 -4.19
C ASN A 59 11.35 -9.73 -3.52
N ASP A 60 10.71 -8.70 -4.04
CA ASP A 60 9.45 -8.16 -3.52
C ASP A 60 8.29 -8.61 -4.40
N VAL A 61 7.68 -9.73 -4.02
CA VAL A 61 6.59 -10.37 -4.76
C VAL A 61 5.21 -10.07 -4.19
N LYS A 62 5.06 -9.00 -3.41
CA LYS A 62 3.78 -8.67 -2.77
C LYS A 62 2.70 -8.40 -3.82
N GLU A 63 1.55 -9.05 -3.64
CA GLU A 63 0.36 -8.77 -4.45
C GLU A 63 -0.52 -7.70 -3.80
N LEU A 64 -1.41 -7.12 -4.61
CA LEU A 64 -2.43 -6.19 -4.12
C LEU A 64 -3.38 -6.91 -3.17
N ILE A 65 -3.79 -6.21 -2.12
CA ILE A 65 -4.84 -6.66 -1.20
C ILE A 65 -6.23 -6.26 -1.74
N PRO A 66 -7.31 -6.97 -1.35
CA PRO A 66 -8.67 -6.67 -1.79
C PRO A 66 -9.10 -5.20 -1.60
N GLU A 67 -8.59 -4.52 -0.57
CA GLU A 67 -8.93 -3.15 -0.19
C GLU A 67 -8.64 -2.14 -1.31
N PHE A 68 -7.68 -2.42 -2.19
CA PHE A 68 -7.43 -1.62 -3.41
C PHE A 68 -8.63 -1.56 -4.38
N PHE A 69 -9.67 -2.38 -4.17
CA PHE A 69 -10.83 -2.48 -5.06
C PHE A 69 -12.14 -2.06 -4.42
N TYR A 70 -12.17 -1.76 -3.11
CA TYR A 70 -13.42 -1.38 -2.44
C TYR A 70 -13.30 -0.42 -1.25
N PHE A 71 -12.10 -0.19 -0.71
CA PHE A 71 -11.93 0.55 0.55
C PHE A 71 -11.04 1.78 0.32
N PRO A 72 -11.58 2.99 0.08
CA PRO A 72 -10.76 4.19 -0.12
C PRO A 72 -10.04 4.66 1.16
N GLU A 73 -10.57 4.36 2.33
CA GLU A 73 -10.14 4.95 3.59
C GLU A 73 -8.71 4.54 3.99
N PHE A 74 -8.18 3.38 3.54
CA PHE A 74 -6.79 3.03 3.85
C PHE A 74 -5.75 3.93 3.18
N LEU A 75 -6.16 4.72 2.18
CA LEU A 75 -5.31 5.70 1.51
C LEU A 75 -5.29 7.05 2.25
N ILE A 76 -6.16 7.23 3.25
CA ILE A 76 -6.37 8.50 3.96
C ILE A 76 -5.90 8.35 5.40
N ASN A 77 -5.09 9.29 5.90
CA ASN A 77 -4.66 9.35 7.29
C ASN A 77 -5.72 10.03 8.15
N PHE A 78 -6.92 9.44 8.21
CA PHE A 78 -8.07 10.01 8.91
C PHE A 78 -7.80 10.26 10.40
N ASN A 79 -7.01 9.38 11.02
CA ASN A 79 -6.66 9.46 12.44
C ASN A 79 -5.55 10.48 12.75
N GLY A 80 -4.97 11.12 11.73
CA GLY A 80 -3.91 12.12 11.92
C GLY A 80 -2.63 11.57 12.53
N PHE A 81 -2.26 10.33 12.20
CA PHE A 81 -1.03 9.70 12.72
C PHE A 81 0.22 10.45 12.28
N ASP A 82 1.23 10.53 13.16
CA ASP A 82 2.57 10.98 12.79
C ASP A 82 3.34 9.81 12.15
N LEU A 83 3.34 9.80 10.82
CA LEU A 83 4.03 8.79 10.00
C LEU A 83 5.48 9.20 9.67
N GLY A 84 5.98 10.28 10.28
CA GLY A 84 7.34 10.78 10.09
C GLY A 84 7.56 11.60 8.83
N ARG A 85 8.83 11.82 8.49
CA ARG A 85 9.26 12.64 7.34
C ARG A 85 10.25 11.89 6.47
N LEU A 86 10.11 12.05 5.16
CA LEU A 86 11.01 11.48 4.17
C LEU A 86 12.43 12.04 4.35
N GLN A 87 13.44 11.19 4.18
CA GLN A 87 14.82 11.57 4.48
C GLN A 87 15.35 12.67 3.55
N ILE A 88 15.05 12.60 2.25
CA ILE A 88 15.57 13.53 1.24
C ILE A 88 14.73 14.80 1.17
N THR A 89 13.43 14.66 0.91
CA THR A 89 12.55 15.82 0.67
C THR A 89 12.11 16.51 1.96
N LYS A 90 12.27 15.86 3.13
CA LYS A 90 11.77 16.31 4.44
C LYS A 90 10.26 16.50 4.53
N GLU A 91 9.55 16.05 3.50
CA GLU A 91 8.11 16.07 3.42
C GLU A 91 7.51 15.12 4.47
N GLN A 92 6.45 15.56 5.11
CA GLN A 92 5.71 14.74 6.07
C GLN A 92 4.89 13.68 5.33
N VAL A 93 4.98 12.44 5.81
CA VAL A 93 4.12 11.36 5.32
C VAL A 93 2.73 11.55 5.94
N ASN A 94 1.72 11.60 5.09
CA ASN A 94 0.32 11.75 5.49
C ASN A 94 -0.57 10.82 4.65
N ASP A 95 -1.58 11.33 3.95
CA ASP A 95 -2.35 10.58 2.96
C ASP A 95 -1.44 9.97 1.89
N VAL A 96 -1.86 8.82 1.35
CA VAL A 96 -1.13 8.14 0.28
C VAL A 96 -1.23 8.97 -1.00
N LYS A 97 -0.08 9.28 -1.59
CA LYS A 97 -0.03 10.00 -2.87
C LYS A 97 -0.53 9.13 -4.00
N LEU A 98 -1.61 9.58 -4.63
CA LEU A 98 -2.27 8.89 -5.73
C LEU A 98 -1.59 9.17 -7.08
N PRO A 99 -1.81 8.31 -8.09
CA PRO A 99 -1.39 8.59 -9.46
C PRO A 99 -2.12 9.83 -10.02
N ARG A 100 -1.51 10.50 -11.01
CA ARG A 100 -2.05 11.74 -11.60
C ARG A 100 -3.47 11.62 -12.18
N TRP A 101 -3.91 10.41 -12.48
CA TRP A 101 -5.24 10.14 -13.04
C TRP A 101 -6.34 9.97 -11.98
N ALA A 102 -6.01 9.99 -10.69
CA ALA A 102 -6.97 9.96 -9.60
C ALA A 102 -6.77 11.16 -8.67
N SER A 103 -7.80 11.95 -8.50
CA SER A 103 -7.81 13.15 -7.65
C SER A 103 -8.21 12.82 -6.21
N THR A 104 -8.97 11.74 -6.00
CA THR A 104 -9.41 11.27 -4.68
C THR A 104 -9.23 9.77 -4.52
N ALA A 105 -9.22 9.30 -3.27
CA ALA A 105 -9.12 7.87 -2.96
C ALA A 105 -10.31 7.09 -3.54
N GLU A 106 -11.51 7.66 -3.51
CA GLU A 106 -12.72 7.07 -4.09
C GLU A 106 -12.59 6.92 -5.61
N GLU A 107 -12.07 7.94 -6.31
CA GLU A 107 -11.83 7.86 -7.75
C GLU A 107 -10.80 6.76 -8.07
N PHE A 108 -9.73 6.67 -7.27
CA PHE A 108 -8.71 5.63 -7.40
C PHE A 108 -9.31 4.22 -7.27
N ILE A 109 -10.10 3.99 -6.21
CA ILE A 109 -10.76 2.71 -5.94
C ILE A 109 -11.79 2.39 -7.02
N HIS A 110 -12.59 3.38 -7.45
CA HIS A 110 -13.59 3.20 -8.48
C HIS A 110 -12.97 2.70 -9.79
N LYS A 111 -11.86 3.32 -10.22
CA LYS A 111 -11.13 2.90 -11.43
C LYS A 111 -10.48 1.53 -11.27
N HIS A 112 -9.93 1.20 -10.10
CA HIS A 112 -9.42 -0.15 -9.82
C HIS A 112 -10.52 -1.20 -9.91
N ARG A 113 -11.70 -0.92 -9.32
CA ARG A 113 -12.85 -1.82 -9.39
C ARG A 113 -13.34 -2.02 -10.82
N GLN A 114 -13.41 -0.95 -11.61
CA GLN A 114 -13.75 -1.04 -13.04
C GLN A 114 -12.75 -1.92 -13.80
N ALA A 115 -11.45 -1.72 -13.60
CA ALA A 115 -10.41 -2.55 -14.23
C ALA A 115 -10.53 -4.03 -13.85
N LEU A 116 -10.85 -4.34 -12.59
CA LEU A 116 -11.05 -5.71 -12.11
C LEU A 116 -12.29 -6.38 -12.74
N VAL A 117 -13.39 -5.66 -12.90
CA VAL A 117 -14.62 -6.23 -13.48
C VAL A 117 -14.54 -6.33 -15.01
N ASN A 118 -13.84 -5.39 -15.64
CA ASN A 118 -13.67 -5.36 -17.10
C ASN A 118 -12.65 -6.39 -17.61
N THR A 119 -11.99 -7.14 -16.73
CA THR A 119 -11.00 -8.17 -17.10
C THR A 119 -11.60 -9.58 -17.26
N ARG A 120 -12.93 -9.75 -17.33
CA ARG A 120 -13.52 -11.05 -17.72
C ARG A 120 -13.73 -11.24 -19.23
N PRO A 121 -13.50 -12.48 -19.74
CA PRO A 121 -13.08 -12.74 -21.11
C PRO A 121 -14.16 -13.45 -21.95
N TRP A 122 -14.03 -13.36 -23.27
CA TRP A 122 -14.84 -14.01 -24.32
C TRP A 122 -16.27 -13.48 -24.46
N LYS A 123 -16.46 -12.59 -25.45
CA LYS A 123 -17.73 -12.58 -26.20
C LYS A 123 -17.79 -13.93 -26.95
N SER A 124 -18.63 -14.84 -26.49
CA SER A 124 -19.15 -15.96 -27.29
C SER A 124 -20.14 -15.43 -28.32
#